data_AF-A0A831QRK5-F1
#
_entry.id   AF-A0A831QRK5-F1
#
_cell.length_a   1.000
_cell.length_b   1.000
_cell.length_c   1.000
_cell.angle_alpha   90.00
_cell.angle_beta   90.00
_cell.angle_gamma   90.00
#
_symmetry.space_group_name_H-M   'P 1'
#
loop_
_entity.id
_entity.type
_entity.pdbx_description
1 polymer ?
#
loop_
_entity_poly.entity_id
_entity_poly.type
_entity_poly.pdbx_seq_one_letter_code
_entity_poly.pdbx_strand_id
1 'polypeptide(L)'
;MTKNGNASRMQKLVEEFGHSGLSQREFAAAHGITESKMHYWISKLARAGRSGLPPAAPKKDFVAISVTRELEDRNITICLKSGIEIEIPV
;
A
#
# COMPACT_ATOMS: atom_id res chain seq x y z
N MET A 1 21.28 -20.71 14.52
CA MET A 1 21.06 -19.27 14.24
C MET A 1 19.74 -19.11 13.53
N THR A 2 18.67 -18.73 14.25
CA THR A 2 17.29 -18.78 13.75
C THR A 2 17.03 -17.65 12.74
N LYS A 3 16.56 -18.03 11.54
CA LYS A 3 16.31 -17.11 10.40
C LYS A 3 15.34 -15.95 10.73
N ASN A 4 14.55 -16.05 11.80
CA ASN A 4 13.55 -15.05 12.20
C ASN A 4 14.12 -13.84 12.97
N GLY A 5 15.28 -13.97 13.62
CA GLY A 5 15.88 -12.87 14.38
C GLY A 5 16.37 -11.72 13.49
N ASN A 6 16.87 -12.05 12.30
CA ASN A 6 17.39 -11.06 11.35
C ASN A 6 16.28 -10.18 10.75
N ALA A 7 15.11 -10.74 10.47
CA ALA A 7 14.00 -9.98 9.89
C ALA A 7 13.45 -8.94 10.89
N SER A 8 13.25 -9.35 12.14
CA SER A 8 12.78 -8.47 13.21
C SER A 8 13.77 -7.33 13.49
N ARG A 9 15.07 -7.64 13.49
CA ARG A 9 16.13 -6.62 13.61
C ARG A 9 16.09 -5.62 12.45
N MET A 10 15.94 -6.09 11.21
CA MET A 10 15.91 -5.21 10.05
C MET A 10 14.65 -4.35 9.99
N GLN A 11 13.52 -4.85 10.49
CA GLN A 11 12.30 -4.06 10.63
C GLN A 11 12.49 -2.88 11.59
N LYS A 12 13.07 -3.13 12.78
CA LYS A 12 13.40 -2.07 13.74
C LYS A 12 14.33 -1.01 13.14
N LEU A 13 15.37 -1.44 12.43
CA LEU A 13 16.29 -0.50 11.77
C LEU A 13 15.60 0.39 10.72
N VAL A 14 14.64 -0.14 9.97
CA VAL A 14 13.88 0.65 8.98
C VAL A 14 12.95 1.65 9.67
N GLU A 15 12.37 1.28 10.80
CA GLU A 15 11.55 2.18 11.63
C GLU A 15 12.40 3.31 12.23
N GLU A 16 13.52 2.97 12.88
CA GLU A 16 14.50 3.93 13.42
C GLU A 16 15.02 4.88 12.34
N PHE A 17 15.27 4.37 11.13
CA PHE A 17 15.69 5.18 10.00
C PHE A 17 14.68 6.28 9.65
N GLY A 18 13.37 5.96 9.68
CA GLY A 18 12.30 6.91 9.42
C GLY A 18 12.27 8.10 10.38
N HIS A 19 12.82 7.92 11.59
CA HIS A 19 12.91 8.97 12.61
C HIS A 19 14.28 9.67 12.66
N SER A 20 15.30 9.11 12.01
CA SER A 20 16.69 9.57 12.12
C SER A 20 16.99 10.87 11.38
N GLY A 21 16.26 11.16 10.29
CA GLY A 21 16.56 12.27 9.39
C GLY A 21 17.88 12.14 8.60
N LEU A 22 18.57 11.00 8.72
CA LEU A 22 19.83 10.71 8.03
C LEU A 22 19.59 10.19 6.60
N SER A 23 20.60 10.26 5.74
CA SER A 23 20.56 9.54 4.46
C SER A 23 20.67 8.03 4.66
N GLN A 24 20.21 7.23 3.69
CA GLN A 24 20.31 5.77 3.76
C GLN A 24 21.75 5.29 3.94
N ARG A 25 22.71 5.96 3.29
CA ARG A 25 24.14 5.64 3.36
C ARG A 25 24.70 5.89 4.76
N GLU A 26 24.38 7.03 5.36
CA GLU A 26 24.85 7.40 6.71
C GLU A 26 24.26 6.50 7.77
N PHE A 27 22.95 6.24 7.70
CA PHE A 27 22.28 5.34 8.63
C PHE A 27 22.79 3.90 8.49
N ALA A 28 22.95 3.41 7.26
CA ALA A 28 23.49 2.08 7.02
C ALA A 28 24.91 1.92 7.60
N ALA A 29 25.77 2.92 7.37
CA ALA A 29 27.13 2.94 7.90
C ALA A 29 27.15 2.94 9.45
N ALA A 30 26.32 3.77 10.08
CA ALA A 30 26.22 3.85 11.55
C ALA A 30 25.78 2.52 12.19
N HIS A 31 24.95 1.74 11.49
CA HIS A 31 24.41 0.46 11.98
C HIS A 31 25.13 -0.78 11.41
N GLY A 32 26.27 -0.58 10.73
CA GLY A 32 27.14 -1.67 10.25
C GLY A 32 26.51 -2.53 9.14
N ILE A 33 25.66 -1.94 8.31
CA ILE A 33 25.05 -2.60 7.14
C ILE A 33 25.38 -1.85 5.86
N THR A 34 25.25 -2.53 4.73
CA THR A 34 25.43 -1.87 3.43
C THR A 34 24.19 -1.08 3.05
N GLU A 35 24.37 0.02 2.31
CA GLU A 35 23.29 0.84 1.78
C GLU A 35 22.31 0.01 0.94
N SER A 36 22.82 -0.88 0.07
CA SER A 36 21.98 -1.76 -0.75
C SER A 36 21.10 -2.70 0.09
N LYS A 37 21.59 -3.16 1.25
CA LYS A 37 20.81 -3.98 2.18
C LYS A 37 19.72 -3.15 2.84
N MET A 38 20.02 -1.90 3.20
CA MET A 38 19.02 -0.98 3.74
C MET A 38 17.91 -0.70 2.71
N HIS A 39 18.30 -0.34 1.48
CA HIS A 39 17.39 -0.11 0.37
C HIS A 39 16.47 -1.32 0.09
N TYR A 40 17.04 -2.54 0.10
CA TYR A 40 16.27 -3.78 -0.06
C TYR A 40 15.18 -3.92 1.00
N TRP A 41 15.50 -3.66 2.27
CA TRP A 41 14.54 -3.81 3.38
C TRP A 41 13.45 -2.74 3.38
N ILE A 42 13.81 -1.48 3.08
CA ILE A 42 12.83 -0.40 2.88
C ILE A 42 11.85 -0.79 1.77
N SER A 43 12.36 -1.22 0.62
CA SER A 43 11.54 -1.64 -0.52
C SER A 43 10.66 -2.84 -0.20
N LYS A 44 11.19 -3.83 0.53
CA LYS A 44 10.48 -5.04 0.92
C LYS A 44 9.33 -4.74 1.88
N LEU A 45 9.54 -3.88 2.88
CA LEU A 45 8.52 -3.52 3.87
C LEU A 45 7.46 -2.60 3.29
N ALA A 46 7.86 -1.64 2.44
CA ALA A 46 6.91 -0.82 1.68
C ALA A 46 5.99 -1.67 0.79
N ARG A 47 6.49 -2.76 0.22
CA ARG A 47 5.68 -3.72 -0.55
C ARG A 47 4.80 -4.59 0.35
N ALA A 48 5.28 -5.02 1.51
CA ALA A 48 4.50 -5.81 2.45
C ALA A 48 3.31 -5.02 3.03
N GLY A 49 3.47 -3.72 3.33
CA GLY A 49 2.38 -2.85 3.76
C GLY A 49 1.35 -2.54 2.65
N ARG A 50 1.74 -2.68 1.38
CA ARG A 50 0.86 -2.56 0.20
C ARG A 50 0.27 -3.89 -0.27
N SER A 51 0.50 -4.98 0.47
CA SER A 51 0.09 -6.33 0.09
C SER A 51 -1.40 -6.59 0.34
N GLY A 52 -2.24 -5.79 -0.31
CA GLY A 52 -3.49 -6.28 -0.93
C GLY A 52 -3.31 -6.58 -2.43
N LEU A 53 -2.17 -6.25 -3.06
CA LEU A 53 -1.95 -6.47 -4.50
C LEU A 53 -0.56 -7.06 -4.80
N PRO A 54 -0.43 -7.99 -5.79
CA PRO A 54 0.85 -8.63 -6.12
C PRO A 54 1.83 -7.67 -6.78
N PRO A 55 3.14 -8.03 -6.84
CA PRO A 55 4.16 -7.22 -7.49
C PRO A 55 3.99 -7.23 -9.02
N ALA A 56 3.25 -6.26 -9.55
CA ALA A 56 3.46 -5.85 -10.93
C ALA A 56 4.69 -4.95 -10.95
N ALA A 57 5.83 -5.50 -11.37
CA ALA A 57 6.83 -4.65 -12.02
C ALA A 57 6.09 -3.85 -13.11
N PRO A 58 6.31 -2.53 -13.27
CA PRO A 58 5.68 -1.79 -14.34
C PRO A 58 6.26 -2.33 -15.66
N LYS A 59 5.55 -3.28 -16.29
CA LYS A 59 5.69 -3.49 -17.72
C LYS A 59 5.25 -2.18 -18.34
N LYS A 60 6.14 -1.55 -19.12
CA LYS A 60 5.94 -0.24 -19.74
C LYS A 60 4.67 -0.14 -20.61
N ASP A 61 3.99 -1.26 -20.84
CA ASP A 61 2.82 -1.40 -21.70
C ASP A 61 1.49 -1.57 -20.95
N PHE A 62 1.47 -1.59 -19.61
CA PHE A 62 0.24 -1.84 -18.85
C PHE A 62 -0.04 -0.74 -17.84
N VAL A 63 -1.14 -0.02 -18.04
CA VAL A 63 -1.70 0.92 -17.08
C VAL A 63 -2.73 0.17 -16.24
N ALA A 64 -2.52 0.15 -14.92
CA ALA A 64 -3.52 -0.36 -13.99
C ALA A 64 -4.67 0.64 -13.90
N ILE A 65 -5.86 0.24 -14.36
CA ILE A 65 -7.08 1.02 -14.19
C ILE A 65 -7.80 0.48 -12.96
N SER A 66 -7.91 1.30 -11.92
CA SER A 66 -8.75 1.01 -10.76
C SER A 66 -10.20 1.36 -11.12
N VAL A 67 -10.99 0.35 -11.45
CA VAL A 67 -12.44 0.52 -11.64
C VAL A 67 -13.09 0.46 -10.26
N THR A 68 -13.56 1.59 -9.76
CA THR A 68 -14.56 1.61 -8.70
C THR A 68 -15.81 0.96 -9.25
N ARG A 69 -16.18 -0.22 -8.73
CA ARG A 69 -17.50 -0.78 -9.01
C ARG A 69 -18.49 0.18 -8.38
N GLU A 70 -19.20 0.93 -9.21
CA GLU A 70 -20.40 1.62 -8.75
C GLU A 70 -21.31 0.52 -8.21
N LEU A 71 -21.52 0.52 -6.90
CA LEU A 71 -22.66 -0.19 -6.33
C LEU A 71 -23.85 0.52 -6.96
N GLU A 72 -24.48 -0.13 -7.93
CA GLU A 72 -25.75 0.34 -8.47
C GLU A 72 -26.71 0.41 -7.27
N ASP A 73 -26.87 1.58 -6.67
CA ASP A 73 -27.98 1.87 -5.77
C ASP A 73 -29.23 1.80 -6.63
N ARG A 74 -29.81 0.61 -6.69
CA ARG A 74 -31.03 0.36 -7.45
C ARG A 74 -32.17 0.90 -6.63
N ASN A 75 -32.84 1.91 -7.16
CA ASN A 75 -34.03 2.49 -6.55
C ASN A 75 -35.23 2.19 -7.45
N ILE A 76 -36.38 1.87 -6.85
CA ILE A 76 -37.66 1.92 -7.55
C ILE A 76 -38.21 3.33 -7.37
N THR A 77 -38.35 4.07 -8.47
CA THR A 77 -38.97 5.40 -8.49
C THR A 77 -40.42 5.30 -8.96
N ILE A 78 -41.35 5.82 -8.16
CA ILE A 78 -42.77 5.90 -8.51
C ILE A 78 -43.13 7.38 -8.71
N CYS A 79 -43.48 7.76 -9.94
CA CYS A 79 -43.91 9.12 -10.28
C CYS A 79 -45.44 9.19 -10.40
N LEU A 80 -46.07 10.04 -9.58
CA LEU A 80 -47.51 10.30 -9.61
C LEU A 80 -47.82 11.50 -10.51
N LYS A 81 -49.02 11.51 -11.13
CA LYS A 81 -49.48 12.66 -11.95
C LYS A 81 -49.57 13.98 -11.17
N SER A 82 -49.61 13.91 -9.84
CA SER A 82 -49.56 15.07 -8.94
C SER A 82 -48.16 15.69 -8.82
N GLY A 83 -47.14 15.11 -9.44
CA GLY A 83 -45.74 15.57 -9.34
C GLY A 83 -45.01 15.05 -8.09
N ILE A 84 -45.59 14.09 -7.38
CA ILE A 84 -44.95 13.44 -6.23
C ILE A 84 -44.08 12.29 -6.75
N GLU A 85 -42.83 12.25 -6.29
CA GLU A 85 -41.88 11.16 -6.54
C GLU A 85 -41.60 10.41 -5.23
N ILE A 86 -41.67 9.08 -5.30
CA ILE A 86 -41.36 8.18 -4.18
C ILE A 86 -40.17 7.30 -4.59
N GLU A 87 -39.10 7.34 -3.81
CA GLU A 87 -37.92 6.49 -4.00
C GLU A 87 -37.90 5.37 -2.96
N ILE A 88 -37.77 4.12 -3.44
CA ILE A 88 -37.64 2.92 -2.60
C ILE A 88 -36.29 2.28 -2.89
N PRO A 89 -35.37 2.23 -1.91
CA PRO A 89 -34.09 1.52 -2.07
C PRO A 89 -34.31 0.00 -2.13
N VAL A 90 -33.53 -0.72 -2.94
CA VAL A 90 -33.65 -2.18 -3.16
C VAL A 90 -32.39 -2.93 -2.76
#